data_AF-A0A0Q7M6R7-F1
#
_entry.id   AF-A0A0Q7M6R7-F1
#
_cell.length_a   1.000
_cell.length_b   1.000
_cell.length_c   1.000
_cell.angle_alpha   90.00
_cell.angle_beta   90.00
_cell.angle_gamma   90.00
#
_symmetry.space_group_name_H-M   'P 1'
#
loop_
_entity.id
_entity.type
_entity.pdbx_description
1 polymer ?
#
loop_
_entity_poly.entity_id
_entity_poly.type
_entity_poly.pdbx_seq_one_letter_code
_entity_poly.pdbx_strand_id
1 'polypeptide(L)'
;MSLESRRSTIRKLIISEGIAGRPIEDDADFLSLAERWIHREIDMMEMRRLYKGVRDERRRRKWGGADSASAVSPSVNEPPSSTNELLPEIARITRAIEER
;
A
#
# COMPACT_ATOMS: atom_id res chain seq x y z
N MET A 1 17.17 0.06 -27.53
CA MET A 1 17.17 0.72 -26.20
C MET A 1 18.10 0.00 -25.24
N SER A 2 18.96 0.74 -24.56
CA SER A 2 19.81 0.26 -23.45
C SER A 2 18.98 0.08 -22.16
N LEU A 3 19.57 -0.52 -21.12
CA LEU A 3 18.96 -0.61 -19.79
C LEU A 3 18.71 0.78 -19.19
N GLU A 4 19.66 1.70 -19.36
CA GLU A 4 19.54 3.08 -18.87
C GLU A 4 18.41 3.84 -19.57
N SER A 5 18.23 3.65 -20.88
CA SER A 5 17.09 4.23 -21.59
C SER A 5 15.76 3.75 -21.01
N ARG A 6 15.63 2.45 -20.71
CA ARG A 6 14.41 1.89 -20.11
C ARG A 6 14.18 2.43 -18.70
N ARG A 7 15.22 2.47 -17.86
CA ARG A 7 15.14 3.08 -16.52
C ARG A 7 14.70 4.54 -16.59
N SER A 8 15.21 5.31 -17.54
CA SER A 8 14.78 6.70 -17.78
C SER A 8 13.31 6.78 -18.19
N THR A 9 12.83 5.87 -19.04
CA THR A 9 11.40 5.79 -19.39
C THR A 9 10.52 5.52 -18.18
N ILE A 10 10.88 4.57 -17.31
CA ILE A 10 10.11 4.29 -16.09
C ILE A 10 10.09 5.49 -15.15
N ARG A 11 11.23 6.16 -14.94
CA ARG A 11 11.28 7.39 -14.12
C ARG A 11 10.36 8.48 -14.65
N LYS A 12 10.36 8.72 -15.97
CA LYS A 12 9.45 9.69 -16.60
C LYS A 12 7.99 9.31 -16.40
N LEU A 13 7.67 8.02 -16.48
CA LEU A 13 6.32 7.52 -16.25
C LEU A 13 5.86 7.77 -14.81
N ILE A 14 6.70 7.43 -13.83
CA ILE A 14 6.44 7.68 -12.40
C ILE A 14 6.14 9.17 -12.16
N ILE A 15 7.00 10.06 -12.68
CA ILE A 15 6.82 11.52 -12.57
C ILE A 15 5.48 11.94 -13.20
N SER A 16 5.18 11.46 -14.42
CA SER A 16 3.95 11.85 -15.12
C SER A 16 2.67 11.40 -14.40
N GLU A 17 2.68 10.21 -13.81
CA GLU A 17 1.53 9.70 -13.04
C GLU A 17 1.40 10.43 -11.70
N GLY A 18 2.51 10.77 -11.05
CA GLY A 18 2.52 11.65 -9.87
C GLY A 18 1.88 13.00 -10.15
N ILE A 19 2.24 13.66 -11.26
CA ILE A 19 1.62 14.92 -11.71
C ILE A 19 0.12 14.74 -12.00
N ALA A 20 -0.28 13.57 -12.51
CA ALA A 20 -1.68 13.23 -12.77
C ALA A 20 -2.48 12.86 -11.49
N GLY A 21 -1.91 13.02 -10.29
CA GLY A 21 -2.56 12.70 -9.02
C GLY A 21 -2.64 11.21 -8.73
N ARG A 22 -1.82 10.40 -9.39
CA ARG A 22 -1.74 8.94 -9.23
C ARG A 22 -0.30 8.56 -8.89
N PRO A 23 0.18 8.80 -7.65
CA PRO A 23 1.51 8.37 -7.28
C PRO A 23 1.63 6.85 -7.40
N ILE A 24 2.63 6.39 -8.15
CA ILE A 24 2.94 4.96 -8.39
C ILE A 24 4.39 4.63 -8.03
N GLU A 25 5.10 5.56 -7.41
CA GLU A 25 6.52 5.42 -7.07
C GLU A 25 6.77 4.28 -6.09
N ASP A 26 5.87 4.08 -5.13
CA ASP A 26 5.92 3.02 -4.12
C ASP A 26 5.02 1.81 -4.47
N ASP A 27 4.45 1.76 -5.68
CA ASP A 27 3.57 0.66 -6.07
C ASP A 27 4.39 -0.58 -6.42
N ALA A 28 4.45 -1.54 -5.48
CA ALA A 28 5.24 -2.77 -5.63
C ALA A 28 4.88 -3.58 -6.89
N ASP A 29 3.60 -3.64 -7.29
CA ASP A 29 3.18 -4.36 -8.49
C ASP A 29 3.68 -3.63 -9.75
N PHE A 30 3.65 -2.29 -9.75
CA PHE A 30 4.21 -1.51 -10.84
C PHE A 30 5.72 -1.69 -10.95
N LEU A 31 6.45 -1.59 -9.84
CA LEU A 31 7.91 -1.70 -9.81
C LEU A 31 8.38 -3.08 -10.29
N SER A 32 7.70 -4.15 -9.87
CA SER A 32 7.98 -5.52 -10.33
C SER A 32 7.79 -5.66 -11.85
N LEU A 33 6.67 -5.16 -12.39
CA LEU A 33 6.44 -5.18 -13.84
C LEU A 33 7.43 -4.29 -14.60
N ALA A 34 7.82 -3.17 -14.03
CA ALA A 34 8.80 -2.26 -14.61
C ALA A 34 10.19 -2.90 -14.70
N GLU A 35 10.61 -3.65 -13.68
CA GLU A 35 11.86 -4.40 -13.69
C GLU A 35 11.88 -5.46 -14.79
N ARG A 36 10.82 -6.27 -14.90
CA ARG A 36 10.68 -7.27 -15.97
C ARG A 36 10.77 -6.65 -17.36
N TRP A 37 10.15 -5.48 -17.56
CA TRP A 37 10.26 -4.73 -18.82
C TRP A 37 11.67 -4.17 -19.06
N ILE A 38 12.34 -3.64 -18.03
CA ILE A 38 13.72 -3.16 -18.09
C ILE A 38 14.65 -4.29 -18.54
N HIS A 39 14.48 -5.48 -17.99
CA HIS A 39 15.25 -6.68 -18.31
C HIS A 39 14.82 -7.38 -19.61
N ARG A 40 13.83 -6.84 -20.33
CA ARG A 40 13.27 -7.37 -21.59
C ARG A 40 12.61 -8.75 -21.45
N GLU A 41 12.16 -9.10 -20.25
CA GLU A 41 11.38 -10.32 -20.03
C GLU A 41 9.96 -10.18 -20.57
N ILE A 42 9.43 -8.96 -20.56
CA ILE A 42 8.12 -8.59 -21.10
C ILE A 42 8.25 -7.33 -21.97
N ASP A 43 7.32 -7.15 -22.90
CA ASP A 43 7.24 -5.92 -23.69
C ASP A 43 6.41 -4.81 -22.99
N MET A 44 6.46 -3.60 -23.56
CA MET A 44 5.78 -2.43 -22.96
C MET A 44 4.25 -2.54 -22.98
N MET A 45 3.69 -3.15 -24.03
CA MET A 45 2.25 -3.37 -24.15
C MET A 45 1.79 -4.41 -23.12
N GLU A 46 2.57 -5.48 -22.95
CA GLU A 46 2.33 -6.50 -21.94
C GLU A 46 2.40 -5.92 -20.52
N MET A 47 3.46 -5.15 -20.21
CA MET A 47 3.59 -4.45 -18.92
C MET A 47 2.35 -3.60 -18.62
N ARG A 48 1.90 -2.78 -19.58
CA ARG A 48 0.70 -1.95 -19.43
C ARG A 48 -0.57 -2.76 -19.22
N ARG A 49 -0.74 -3.85 -19.97
CA ARG A 49 -1.89 -4.75 -19.85
C ARG A 49 -1.95 -5.38 -18.46
N LEU A 50 -0.83 -5.92 -17.97
CA LEU A 50 -0.72 -6.54 -16.65
C LEU A 50 -1.01 -5.52 -15.55
N TYR A 51 -0.38 -4.34 -15.61
CA TYR A 51 -0.59 -3.31 -14.59
C TYR A 51 -2.02 -2.77 -14.58
N LYS A 52 -2.66 -2.62 -15.75
CA LYS A 52 -4.08 -2.28 -15.84
C LYS A 52 -4.95 -3.32 -15.13
N GLY A 53 -4.68 -4.61 -15.35
CA GLY A 53 -5.37 -5.71 -14.69
C GLY A 53 -5.26 -5.64 -13.16
N VAL A 54 -4.07 -5.34 -12.63
CA VAL A 54 -3.85 -5.12 -11.19
C VAL A 54 -4.70 -3.96 -10.66
N ARG A 55 -4.70 -2.80 -11.35
CA ARG A 55 -5.49 -1.63 -10.93
C ARG A 55 -6.99 -1.92 -10.96
N ASP A 56 -7.47 -2.62 -11.98
CA ASP A 56 -8.88 -2.96 -12.12
C ASP A 56 -9.31 -3.96 -11.03
N GLU A 57 -8.46 -4.93 -10.68
CA GLU A 57 -8.71 -5.86 -9.58
C GLU A 57 -8.72 -5.15 -8.21
N ARG A 58 -7.75 -4.28 -7.94
CA ARG A 58 -7.76 -3.46 -6.70
C ARG A 58 -9.00 -2.57 -6.62
N ARG A 59 -9.45 -2.00 -7.75
CA ARG A 59 -10.70 -1.26 -7.82
C ARG A 59 -11.88 -2.18 -7.49
N ARG A 60 -12.00 -3.33 -8.14
CA ARG A 60 -13.08 -4.30 -7.85
C ARG A 60 -13.12 -4.69 -6.37
N ARG A 61 -11.99 -4.95 -5.73
CA ARG A 61 -11.93 -5.28 -4.29
C ARG A 61 -12.37 -4.11 -3.41
N LYS A 62 -11.93 -2.88 -3.74
CA LYS A 62 -12.33 -1.67 -3.00
C LYS A 62 -13.84 -1.40 -3.06
N TRP A 63 -14.47 -1.69 -4.19
CA TRP A 63 -15.90 -1.41 -4.41
C TRP A 63 -16.82 -2.62 -4.16
N GLY A 64 -16.30 -3.85 -4.27
CA GLY A 64 -17.02 -5.10 -4.02
C GLY A 64 -16.89 -5.63 -2.59
N GLY A 65 -16.04 -5.01 -1.76
CA GLY A 65 -15.83 -5.40 -0.37
C GLY A 65 -16.80 -4.78 0.64
N ALA A 66 -17.75 -3.93 0.23
CA ALA A 66 -18.77 -3.40 1.14
C ALA A 66 -19.81 -4.46 1.57
N ASP A 67 -19.98 -5.53 0.77
CA ASP A 67 -20.99 -6.58 1.02
C ASP A 67 -20.41 -7.95 1.44
N SER A 68 -19.09 -8.07 1.64
CA SER A 68 -18.43 -9.33 2.06
C SER A 68 -17.72 -9.22 3.40
N ALA A 69 -18.36 -8.52 4.34
CA ALA A 69 -18.16 -8.78 5.77
C ALA A 69 -19.11 -9.91 6.19
N SER A 70 -18.81 -11.16 5.84
CA SER A 70 -19.45 -12.30 6.50
C SER A 70 -18.56 -13.53 6.53
N ALA A 71 -18.46 -14.07 7.74
CA ALA A 71 -18.05 -15.42 8.10
C ALA A 71 -16.55 -15.77 8.04
N VAL A 72 -15.80 -15.34 9.07
CA VAL A 72 -15.07 -16.31 9.89
C VAL A 72 -15.22 -15.95 11.37
N SER A 73 -16.04 -16.72 12.08
CA SER A 73 -15.86 -17.00 13.50
C SER A 73 -15.83 -18.51 13.65
N PRO A 74 -14.79 -19.05 14.32
CA PRO A 74 -15.05 -19.91 15.48
C PRO A 74 -14.13 -19.47 16.65
N SER A 75 -14.70 -18.99 17.75
CA SER A 75 -15.17 -19.79 18.91
C SER A 75 -14.04 -20.43 19.75
N VAL A 76 -13.74 -19.73 20.87
CA VAL A 76 -13.54 -20.23 22.25
C VAL A 76 -12.28 -21.04 22.63
N ASN A 77 -11.38 -20.36 23.37
CA ASN A 77 -10.60 -20.72 24.59
C ASN A 77 -9.26 -19.96 24.52
N GLU A 78 -8.89 -18.99 25.37
CA GLU A 78 -8.59 -19.05 26.82
C GLU A 78 -8.22 -17.61 27.32
N PRO A 79 -7.91 -17.38 28.61
CA PRO A 79 -8.57 -16.45 29.54
C PRO A 79 -8.20 -14.94 29.44
N PRO A 80 -8.98 -14.03 30.07
CA PRO A 80 -8.73 -12.59 30.03
C PRO A 80 -7.56 -12.21 30.95
N SER A 81 -6.35 -12.12 30.39
CA SER A 81 -5.22 -11.49 31.09
C SER A 81 -5.14 -10.00 30.75
N SER A 82 -5.81 -9.22 31.61
CA SER A 82 -5.34 -7.94 32.14
C SER A 82 -4.51 -7.05 31.22
N THR A 83 -5.16 -6.10 30.54
CA THR A 83 -4.53 -4.84 30.09
C THR A 83 -5.59 -3.75 30.12
N ASN A 84 -6.04 -3.42 31.33
CA ASN A 84 -6.91 -2.27 31.57
C ASN A 84 -6.30 -1.36 32.65
N GLU A 85 -5.01 -1.04 32.52
CA GLU A 85 -4.28 -0.16 33.45
C GLU A 85 -3.25 0.77 32.76
N LEU A 86 -3.46 1.20 31.50
CA LEU A 86 -2.55 2.14 30.83
C LEU A 86 -3.22 3.45 30.38
N LEU A 87 -4.25 3.90 31.10
CA LEU A 87 -4.91 5.20 30.85
C LEU A 87 -4.91 6.22 32.02
N PRO A 88 -4.38 5.98 33.24
CA PRO A 88 -4.26 7.06 34.22
C PRO A 88 -2.87 7.76 34.27
N GLU A 89 -1.87 7.32 33.50
CA GLU A 89 -0.49 7.83 33.67
C GLU A 89 -0.21 9.19 32.99
N ILE A 90 -1.02 9.59 32.00
CA ILE A 90 -0.83 10.87 31.30
C ILE A 90 -1.28 12.08 32.15
N ALA A 91 -2.13 11.88 33.16
CA ALA A 91 -2.65 12.99 33.99
C ALA A 91 -1.71 13.45 35.13
N ARG A 92 -0.63 12.73 35.42
CA ARG A 92 0.30 13.10 36.52
C ARG A 92 1.44 14.01 36.07
N ILE A 93 1.81 14.01 34.79
CA ILE A 93 2.96 14.78 34.29
C ILE A 93 2.61 16.26 34.06
N THR A 94 1.34 16.60 33.82
CA THR A 94 0.91 17.98 33.55
C THR A 94 0.70 18.84 34.80
N ARG A 95 0.73 18.26 36.02
CA ARG A 95 0.55 18.99 37.30
C ARG A 95 1.87 19.26 38.05
N ALA A 96 2.98 19.37 37.34
CA ALA A 96 4.28 19.73 37.91
C ALA A 96 4.94 20.93 37.19
N ILE A 97 4.22 21.61 36.30
CA ILE A 97 4.75 22.72 35.49
C ILE A 97 4.14 24.09 35.91
N GLU A 98 3.12 24.12 36.76
CA GLU A 98 2.46 25.38 37.18
C GLU A 98 2.85 25.94 38.57
N GLU A 99 3.80 25.32 39.29
CA GLU A 99 4.31 25.88 40.56
C GLU A 99 5.84 26.08 40.53
N ARG A 100 6.29 27.02 39.70
CA ARG A 100 7.56 27.71 39.95
C ARG A 100 7.49 29.19 39.60
#